data_AF-A0A536T262-F1
#
_entry.id   AF-A0A536T262-F1
#
_cell.length_a   1.000
_cell.length_b   1.000
_cell.length_c   1.000
_cell.angle_alpha   90.00
_cell.angle_beta   90.00
_cell.angle_gamma   90.00
#
_symmetry.space_group_name_H-M   'P 1'
#
loop_
_entity.id
_entity.type
_entity.pdbx_description
1 polymer ?
#
loop_
_entity_poly.entity_id
_entity_poly.type
_entity_poly.pdbx_seq_one_letter_code
_entity_poly.pdbx_strand_id
1 'polypeptide(L)'
;LPAIAETFPGFETRIWYGLVAPANTPKAVVAKVHDVVSASLAKPEVKAKLGGLGLEPAPLPPDEFAAFIKQEIAKWSREIREAGIQPE
;
A
#
# COMPACT_ATOMS: atom_id res chain seq x y z
N LEU A 1 17.50 -17.74 -9.60
CA LEU A 1 16.26 -17.64 -10.39
C LEU A 1 16.00 -16.16 -10.63
N PRO A 2 15.74 -15.72 -11.87
CA PRO A 2 15.41 -14.33 -12.16
C PRO A 2 14.09 -13.93 -11.48
N ALA A 3 13.88 -12.64 -11.27
CA ALA A 3 12.61 -12.16 -10.77
C ALA A 3 11.52 -12.40 -11.82
N ILE A 4 10.30 -12.73 -11.40
CA ILE A 4 9.21 -13.02 -12.33
C ILE A 4 8.88 -11.85 -13.27
N ALA A 5 9.13 -10.61 -12.84
CA ALA A 5 9.00 -9.41 -13.66
C ALA A 5 10.04 -9.35 -14.81
N GLU A 6 11.18 -10.01 -14.68
CA GLU A 6 12.21 -10.10 -15.72
C GLU A 6 11.85 -11.12 -16.81
N THR A 7 10.98 -12.09 -16.48
CA THR A 7 10.50 -13.11 -17.43
C THR A 7 9.11 -12.83 -17.97
N PHE A 8 8.29 -12.09 -17.22
CA PHE A 8 6.95 -11.62 -17.60
C PHE A 8 6.89 -10.10 -17.44
N PRO A 9 7.23 -9.33 -18.49
CA PRO A 9 7.17 -7.88 -18.45
C PRO A 9 5.77 -7.38 -18.07
N GLY A 10 5.70 -6.53 -17.06
CA GLY A 10 4.43 -6.02 -16.52
C GLY A 10 3.81 -6.87 -15.40
N PHE A 11 4.43 -7.99 -15.03
CA PHE A 11 4.02 -8.75 -13.85
C PHE A 11 4.42 -8.00 -12.57
N GLU A 12 3.43 -7.39 -11.92
CA GLU A 12 3.60 -6.75 -10.61
C GLU A 12 2.43 -7.14 -9.70
N THR A 13 2.70 -8.07 -8.78
CA THR A 13 1.79 -8.43 -7.69
C THR A 13 2.43 -8.04 -6.37
N ARG A 14 2.08 -6.87 -5.84
CA ARG A 14 2.52 -6.43 -4.52
C ARG A 14 1.30 -6.35 -3.60
N ILE A 15 1.33 -7.12 -2.51
CA ILE A 15 0.37 -6.95 -1.42
C ILE A 15 0.84 -5.74 -0.62
N TRP A 16 -0.07 -4.82 -0.35
CA TRP A 16 0.19 -3.63 0.46
C TRP A 16 -0.75 -3.58 1.66
N TYR A 17 -0.28 -2.89 2.69
CA TYR A 17 -1.04 -2.62 3.91
C TYR A 17 -1.04 -1.13 4.16
N GLY A 18 -2.11 -0.62 4.73
CA GLY A 18 -2.19 0.78 5.11
C GLY A 18 -3.26 1.06 6.15
N LEU A 19 -3.25 2.29 6.63
CA LEU A 19 -4.18 2.78 7.64
C LEU A 19 -5.13 3.79 7.00
N VAL A 20 -6.42 3.63 7.28
CA VAL A 20 -7.48 4.52 6.82
C VAL A 20 -8.32 4.99 8.02
N ALA A 21 -8.89 6.18 7.90
CA ALA A 21 -9.77 6.78 8.90
C ALA A 21 -11.12 7.15 8.26
N PRO A 22 -12.19 7.36 9.05
CA PRO A 22 -13.47 7.85 8.54
C PRO A 22 -13.32 9.10 7.66
N ALA A 23 -14.16 9.23 6.62
CA ALA A 23 -14.04 10.27 5.59
C ALA A 23 -13.96 11.71 6.14
N ASN A 24 -14.59 11.97 7.29
CA ASN A 24 -14.65 13.30 7.92
C ASN A 24 -13.66 13.47 9.07
N THR A 25 -12.65 12.59 9.22
CA THR A 25 -11.60 12.78 10.22
C THR A 25 -10.84 14.08 9.93
N PRO A 26 -10.67 14.97 10.93
CA PRO A 26 -9.97 16.24 10.72
C PRO A 26 -8.54 16.03 10.19
N LYS A 27 -8.13 16.86 9.21
CA LYS A 27 -6.80 16.76 8.58
C LYS A 27 -5.65 16.78 9.59
N ALA A 28 -5.77 17.58 10.65
CA ALA A 28 -4.75 17.65 11.70
C ALA A 28 -4.58 16.31 12.46
N VAL A 29 -5.66 15.54 12.63
CA VAL A 29 -5.60 14.20 13.24
C VAL A 29 -4.91 13.23 12.29
N VAL A 30 -5.25 13.26 11.01
CA VAL A 30 -4.61 12.43 9.97
C VAL A 30 -3.11 12.72 9.90
N ALA A 31 -2.72 13.99 9.87
CA ALA A 31 -1.32 14.40 9.86
C ALA A 31 -0.57 13.89 11.09
N LYS A 32 -1.13 14.06 12.29
CA LYS A 32 -0.51 13.57 13.53
C LYS A 32 -0.32 12.06 13.53
N VAL A 33 -1.30 11.30 13.03
CA VAL A 33 -1.18 9.84 12.93
C VAL A 33 -0.10 9.46 11.91
N HIS A 34 -0.08 10.12 10.75
CA HIS A 34 0.96 9.91 9.74
C HIS A 34 2.36 10.15 10.31
N ASP A 35 2.58 11.25 11.03
CA ASP A 35 3.88 11.58 11.62
C ASP A 35 4.35 10.49 12.60
N VAL A 36 3.45 10.04 13.50
CA VAL A 36 3.76 9.00 14.49
C VAL A 36 4.06 7.65 13.82
N VAL A 37 3.29 7.29 12.81
CA VAL A 37 3.49 6.04 12.06
C VAL A 37 4.80 6.09 11.28
N SER A 38 5.06 7.17 10.56
CA SER A 38 6.29 7.35 9.79
C SER A 38 7.54 7.31 10.69
N ALA A 39 7.49 8.00 11.83
CA ALA A 39 8.55 7.94 12.83
C ALA A 39 8.74 6.52 13.39
N SER A 40 7.66 5.75 13.58
CA SER A 40 7.74 4.37 14.06
C SER A 40 8.33 3.43 13.01
N LEU A 41 7.94 3.57 11.74
CA LEU A 41 8.49 2.81 10.61
C LEU A 41 9.96 3.11 10.35
N ALA A 42 10.45 4.28 10.76
CA ALA A 42 11.86 4.64 10.65
C ALA A 42 12.77 3.87 11.64
N LYS A 43 12.20 3.32 12.73
CA LYS A 43 12.97 2.66 13.78
C LYS A 43 13.60 1.34 13.31
N PRO A 44 14.90 1.09 13.55
CA PRO A 44 15.59 -0.11 13.08
C PRO A 44 14.91 -1.42 13.48
N GLU A 45 14.42 -1.52 14.70
CA GLU A 45 13.74 -2.71 15.22
C GLU A 45 12.40 -2.98 14.51
N VAL A 46 11.70 -1.92 14.11
CA VAL A 46 10.44 -2.03 13.35
C VAL A 46 10.75 -2.44 11.91
N LYS A 47 11.75 -1.83 11.27
CA LYS A 47 12.21 -2.22 9.94
C LYS A 47 12.65 -3.68 9.89
N ALA A 48 13.44 -4.11 10.87
CA ALA A 48 13.91 -5.50 10.96
C ALA A 48 12.75 -6.48 11.12
N LYS A 49 11.77 -6.15 11.99
CA LYS A 49 10.60 -7.00 12.19
C LYS A 49 9.73 -7.10 10.94
N LEU A 50 9.46 -5.98 10.27
CA LEU A 50 8.69 -5.97 9.03
C LEU A 50 9.43 -6.69 7.89
N GLY A 51 10.73 -6.46 7.76
CA GLY A 51 11.58 -7.18 6.80
C GLY A 51 11.58 -8.69 7.04
N GLY A 52 11.57 -9.13 8.30
CA GLY A 52 11.40 -10.54 8.67
C GLY A 52 10.05 -11.16 8.27
N LEU A 53 9.04 -10.33 8.00
CA LEU A 53 7.74 -10.73 7.47
C LEU A 53 7.64 -10.54 5.94
N GLY A 54 8.73 -10.13 5.27
CA GLY A 54 8.73 -9.81 3.84
C GLY A 54 8.06 -8.48 3.50
N LEU A 55 7.88 -7.59 4.49
CA LEU A 55 7.26 -6.29 4.32
C LEU A 55 8.31 -5.19 4.27
N GLU A 56 8.14 -4.26 3.32
CA GLU A 56 8.97 -3.07 3.20
C GLU A 56 8.19 -1.83 3.64
N PRO A 57 8.69 -1.04 4.60
CA PRO A 57 8.03 0.20 5.01
C PRO A 57 7.97 1.23 3.88
N ALA A 58 6.76 1.71 3.57
CA ALA A 58 6.52 2.75 2.57
C ALA A 58 5.62 3.87 3.14
N PRO A 59 6.17 4.81 3.93
CA PRO A 59 5.40 5.91 4.50
C PRO A 59 5.12 6.98 3.45
N LEU A 60 4.01 6.84 2.71
CA LEU A 60 3.53 7.85 1.79
C LEU A 60 2.81 8.99 2.55
N PRO A 61 2.96 10.26 2.13
CA PRO A 61 2.10 11.36 2.59
C PRO A 61 0.61 11.02 2.42
N PRO A 62 -0.30 11.53 3.28
CA PRO A 62 -1.72 11.15 3.23
C PRO A 62 -2.39 11.34 1.86
N ASP A 63 -2.09 12.44 1.17
CA ASP A 63 -2.67 12.74 -0.15
C ASP A 63 -2.10 11.82 -1.24
N GLU A 64 -0.82 11.47 -1.16
CA GLU A 64 -0.19 10.50 -2.06
C GLU A 64 -0.73 9.09 -1.82
N PHE A 65 -0.92 8.70 -0.56
CA PHE A 65 -1.52 7.42 -0.23
C PHE A 65 -2.98 7.32 -0.70
N ALA A 66 -3.74 8.41 -0.59
CA ALA A 66 -5.08 8.48 -1.15
C ALA A 66 -5.10 8.35 -2.69
N ALA A 67 -4.11 8.93 -3.37
CA ALA A 67 -3.95 8.76 -4.81
C ALA A 67 -3.59 7.32 -5.18
N PHE A 68 -2.69 6.69 -4.43
CA PHE A 68 -2.30 5.28 -4.60
C PHE A 68 -3.51 4.35 -4.45
N ILE A 69 -4.33 4.50 -3.41
CA ILE A 69 -5.55 3.69 -3.21
C ILE A 69 -6.48 3.82 -4.43
N LYS A 70 -6.68 5.03 -4.97
CA LYS A 70 -7.52 5.24 -6.16
C LYS A 70 -6.96 4.53 -7.39
N GLN A 71 -5.64 4.54 -7.58
CA GLN A 71 -4.98 3.85 -8.68
C GLN A 71 -5.13 2.34 -8.57
N GLU A 72 -4.93 1.78 -7.37
CA GLU A 72 -5.10 0.35 -7.11
C GLU A 72 -6.54 -0.10 -7.35
N ILE A 73 -7.53 0.65 -6.84
CA ILE A 73 -8.94 0.36 -7.10
C ILE A 73 -9.21 0.36 -8.60
N ALA A 74 -8.71 1.36 -9.35
CA ALA A 74 -8.93 1.44 -10.79
C ALA A 74 -8.27 0.27 -11.55
N LYS A 75 -7.03 -0.11 -11.19
CA LYS A 75 -6.30 -1.24 -11.76
C LYS A 75 -7.07 -2.54 -11.54
N TRP A 76 -7.36 -2.88 -10.30
CA TRP A 76 -8.01 -4.14 -9.95
C TRP A 76 -9.45 -4.21 -10.48
N SER A 77 -10.21 -3.11 -10.47
CA SER A 77 -11.56 -3.07 -11.04
C SER A 77 -11.56 -3.38 -12.55
N ARG A 78 -10.55 -2.88 -13.28
CA ARG A 78 -10.40 -3.15 -14.70
C ARG A 78 -10.06 -4.61 -14.94
N GLU A 79 -9.06 -5.14 -14.24
CA GLU A 79 -8.60 -6.53 -14.39
C GLU A 79 -9.70 -7.55 -14.05
N ILE A 80 -10.43 -7.33 -12.94
CA ILE A 80 -11.58 -8.17 -12.54
C ILE A 80 -12.65 -8.21 -13.65
N ARG A 81 -12.95 -7.06 -14.25
CA ARG A 81 -13.94 -6.95 -15.33
C ARG A 81 -13.48 -7.66 -16.61
N GLU A 82 -12.21 -7.46 -17.00
CA GLU A 82 -11.63 -8.12 -18.18
C GLU A 82 -11.55 -9.64 -18.01
N ALA A 83 -11.32 -10.12 -16.78
CA ALA A 83 -11.28 -11.54 -16.44
C ALA A 83 -12.67 -12.19 -16.24
N GLY A 84 -13.76 -11.41 -16.24
CA GLY A 84 -15.12 -11.90 -16.02
C GLY A 84 -15.39 -12.43 -14.61
N ILE A 85 -14.57 -12.05 -13.63
CA ILE A 85 -14.68 -12.49 -12.23
C ILE A 85 -15.88 -11.78 -11.58
N GLN A 86 -16.74 -12.54 -10.89
CA GLN A 86 -17.89 -12.02 -10.14
C GLN A 86 -17.67 -12.20 -8.63
N PRO A 87 -18.25 -11.32 -7.79
CA PRO A 87 -18.41 -11.61 -6.37
C PRO A 87 -19.22 -12.89 -6.20
N GLU A 88 -18.90 -13.66 -5.16
CA GLU A 88 -19.66 -14.84 -4.73
C GLU A 88 -21.06 -14.52 -4.21
#